data_AF-A0A2N1I3Q5-F1
#
_entry.id   AF-A0A2N1I3Q5-F1
#
_cell.length_a   1.000
_cell.length_b   1.000
_cell.length_c   1.000
_cell.angle_alpha   90.00
_cell.angle_beta   90.00
_cell.angle_gamma   90.00
#
_symmetry.space_group_name_H-M   'P 1'
#
loop_
_entity.id
_entity.type
_entity.pdbx_description
1 polymer ?
#
loop_
_entity_poly.entity_id
_entity_poly.type
_entity_poly.pdbx_seq_one_letter_code
_entity_poly.pdbx_strand_id
1 'polypeptide(L)'
;MHTQMKPMLERRREAPEQSVWWNKLSLAQKFSASSLGKFGYELKFVRNENGHSIAVLQCSGGIAVISEDGDIDTSSNIIIR
;
A
#
# COMPACT_ATOMS: atom_id res chain seq x y z
N MET A 1 -25.92 -10.03 38.54
CA MET A 1 -25.67 -11.00 37.45
C MET A 1 -24.74 -10.33 36.45
N HIS A 2 -23.46 -10.74 36.41
CA HIS A 2 -22.45 -10.15 35.53
C HIS A 2 -22.64 -10.68 34.11
N THR A 3 -23.10 -9.84 33.19
CA THR A 3 -23.03 -10.14 31.75
C THR A 3 -21.69 -9.65 31.23
N GLN A 4 -20.75 -10.58 31.11
CA GLN A 4 -19.46 -10.35 30.49
C GLN A 4 -19.67 -10.26 28.98
N MET A 5 -20.00 -9.06 28.52
CA MET A 5 -20.09 -8.72 27.10
C MET A 5 -18.67 -8.69 26.54
N LYS A 6 -18.29 -9.82 25.97
CA LYS A 6 -17.14 -10.06 25.10
C LYS A 6 -17.00 -8.85 24.17
N PRO A 7 -15.87 -8.12 24.14
CA PRO A 7 -15.67 -7.15 23.07
C PRO A 7 -15.57 -7.95 21.78
N MET A 8 -16.66 -7.94 20.99
CA MET A 8 -16.58 -8.34 19.60
C MET A 8 -15.51 -7.42 18.99
N LEU A 9 -14.35 -8.00 18.70
CA LEU A 9 -13.35 -7.38 17.84
C LEU A 9 -14.06 -7.04 16.53
N GLU A 10 -14.61 -5.84 16.43
CA GLU A 10 -14.76 -5.16 15.16
C GLU A 10 -13.34 -4.84 14.70
N ARG A 11 -12.65 -5.87 14.20
CA ARG A 11 -11.50 -5.74 13.32
C ARG A 11 -12.03 -5.32 11.94
N ARG A 12 -12.89 -4.30 11.88
CA ARG A 12 -13.01 -3.49 10.67
C ARG A 12 -11.79 -2.60 10.69
N ARG A 13 -10.71 -3.13 10.13
CA ARG A 13 -9.53 -2.36 9.79
C ARG A 13 -10.01 -1.38 8.73
N GLU A 14 -10.51 -0.23 9.16
CA GLU A 14 -10.76 0.92 8.30
C GLU A 14 -9.57 1.01 7.37
N ALA A 15 -9.83 0.99 6.05
CA ALA A 15 -8.77 1.06 5.07
C ALA A 15 -7.90 2.26 5.46
N PRO A 16 -6.61 2.07 5.81
CA PRO A 16 -5.81 3.17 6.31
C PRO A 16 -5.89 4.27 5.26
N GLU A 17 -6.33 5.46 5.68
CA GLU A 17 -6.40 6.62 4.80
C GLU A 17 -5.09 6.69 4.03
N GLN A 18 -5.11 6.93 2.72
CA GLN A 18 -3.93 6.82 1.85
C GLN A 18 -2.70 7.53 2.44
N SER A 19 -2.91 8.62 3.18
CA SER A 19 -1.93 9.32 4.02
C SER A 19 -1.09 8.42 4.94
N VAL A 20 -1.69 7.41 5.57
CA VAL A 20 -1.01 6.42 6.41
C VAL A 20 -0.07 5.55 5.58
N TRP A 21 -0.50 5.14 4.39
CA TRP A 21 0.35 4.38 3.47
C TRP A 21 1.52 5.21 2.99
N TRP A 22 1.26 6.45 2.58
CA TRP A 22 2.29 7.42 2.25
C TRP A 22 3.27 7.60 3.40
N ASN A 23 2.81 7.69 4.65
CA ASN A 23 3.70 7.85 5.80
C ASN A 23 4.68 6.66 5.96
N LYS A 24 4.22 5.44 5.69
CA LYS A 24 5.02 4.20 5.76
C LYS A 24 6.05 4.03 4.64
N LEU A 25 5.96 4.84 3.59
CA LEU A 25 6.91 4.81 2.48
C LEU A 25 8.21 5.54 2.83
N SER A 26 9.32 5.01 2.34
CA SER A 26 10.61 5.71 2.38
C SER A 26 10.59 6.94 1.47
N LEU A 27 11.54 7.86 1.65
CA LEU A 27 11.62 9.07 0.82
C LEU A 27 11.71 8.75 -0.67
N ALA A 28 12.52 7.75 -1.04
CA ALA A 28 12.68 7.32 -2.41
C ALA A 28 11.38 6.71 -2.97
N GLN A 29 10.68 5.89 -2.19
CA GLN A 29 9.35 5.40 -2.57
C GLN A 29 8.33 6.50 -2.79
N LYS A 30 8.28 7.49 -1.90
CA LYS A 30 7.35 8.63 -2.03
C LYS A 30 7.61 9.38 -3.34
N PHE A 31 8.89 9.56 -3.69
CA PHE A 31 9.28 10.25 -4.91
C PHE A 31 8.80 9.50 -6.16
N SER A 32 9.03 8.19 -6.19
CA SER A 32 8.59 7.30 -7.26
C SER A 32 7.06 7.19 -7.32
N ALA A 33 6.39 7.04 -6.18
CA ALA A 33 4.92 6.96 -6.08
C ALA A 33 4.26 8.25 -6.56
N SER A 34 4.86 9.40 -6.24
CA SER A 34 4.34 10.71 -6.63
C SER A 34 4.50 10.92 -8.13
N SER A 35 5.61 10.43 -8.69
CA SER A 35 5.83 10.43 -10.14
C SER A 35 4.78 9.56 -10.83
N LEU A 36 4.59 8.32 -10.38
CA LEU A 36 3.58 7.39 -10.90
C LEU A 36 2.14 7.92 -10.74
N GLY A 37 1.84 8.63 -9.65
CA GLY A 37 0.58 9.33 -9.45
C GLY A 37 0.23 10.29 -10.60
N LYS A 38 1.22 11.01 -11.13
CA LYS A 38 1.05 11.89 -12.31
C LYS A 38 0.76 11.12 -13.60
N PHE A 39 1.17 9.86 -13.68
CA PHE A 39 0.86 8.97 -14.80
C PHE A 39 -0.49 8.25 -14.64
N GLY A 40 -1.24 8.52 -13.57
CA GLY A 40 -2.54 7.91 -13.30
C GLY A 40 -2.46 6.60 -12.51
N TYR A 41 -1.34 6.33 -11.84
CA TYR A 41 -1.24 5.21 -10.90
C TYR A 41 -1.73 5.63 -9.52
N GLU A 42 -2.68 4.89 -8.98
CA GLU A 42 -3.17 5.10 -7.62
C GLU A 42 -2.51 4.13 -6.65
N LEU A 43 -2.05 4.63 -5.51
CA LEU A 43 -1.53 3.82 -4.43
C LEU A 43 -2.66 2.97 -3.83
N LYS A 44 -2.63 1.66 -4.08
CA LYS A 44 -3.67 0.74 -3.63
C LYS A 44 -3.43 0.18 -2.24
N PHE A 45 -2.18 -0.07 -1.89
CA PHE A 45 -1.77 -0.49 -0.56
C PHE A 45 -0.24 -0.50 -0.44
N VAL A 46 0.25 -0.51 0.80
CA VAL A 46 1.67 -0.70 1.11
C VAL A 46 1.81 -1.98 1.90
N ARG A 47 2.58 -2.92 1.38
CA ARG A 47 2.97 -4.15 2.09
C ARG A 47 4.34 -3.93 2.71
N ASN A 48 4.61 -4.59 3.83
CA ASN A 48 5.97 -4.68 4.36
C ASN A 48 6.38 -6.14 4.25
N GLU A 49 7.48 -6.42 3.58
CA GLU A 49 8.00 -7.76 3.34
C GLU A 49 9.44 -7.81 3.84
N ASN A 50 9.76 -8.73 4.75
CA ASN A 50 11.09 -8.87 5.34
C ASN A 50 11.68 -7.59 5.97
N GLY A 51 10.83 -6.63 6.38
CA GLY A 51 11.26 -5.33 6.90
C GLY A 51 11.29 -4.22 5.85
N HIS A 52 11.23 -4.58 4.57
CA HIS A 52 11.24 -3.65 3.44
C HIS A 52 9.80 -3.19 3.17
N SER A 53 9.57 -1.88 3.20
CA SER A 53 8.28 -1.33 2.77
C SER A 53 8.20 -1.41 1.25
N ILE A 54 7.09 -1.92 0.72
CA ILE A 54 6.81 -2.06 -0.71
C ILE A 54 5.47 -1.38 -1.02
N ALA A 55 5.51 -0.35 -1.86
CA ALA A 55 4.33 0.34 -2.34
C ALA A 55 3.75 -0.40 -3.54
N VAL A 56 2.45 -0.65 -3.56
CA VAL A 56 1.77 -1.21 -4.74
C VAL A 56 0.79 -0.19 -5.26
N LEU A 57 1.01 0.23 -6.50
CA LEU A 57 0.16 1.15 -7.23
C LEU A 57 -0.50 0.43 -8.40
N GLN A 58 -1.72 0.84 -8.71
CA GLN A 58 -2.50 0.28 -9.81
C GLN A 58 -2.89 1.39 -10.77
N CYS A 59 -2.72 1.14 -12.06
CA CYS A 59 -3.24 1.94 -13.15
C CYS A 59 -4.22 1.08 -13.96
N SER A 60 -5.14 1.69 -14.70
CA SER A 60 -6.18 0.99 -15.48
C SER A 60 -5.63 -0.11 -16.42
N GLY A 61 -4.35 -0.08 -16.78
CA GLY A 61 -3.70 -1.09 -17.64
C GLY A 61 -2.59 -1.91 -16.99
N GLY A 62 -2.28 -1.75 -15.70
CA GLY A 62 -1.15 -2.45 -15.08
C GLY A 62 -0.91 -2.11 -13.61
N ILE A 63 0.07 -2.77 -13.01
CA ILE A 63 0.46 -2.58 -11.62
C ILE A 63 1.90 -2.14 -11.59
N ALA A 64 2.20 -1.13 -10.77
CA ALA A 64 3.55 -0.71 -10.47
C ALA A 64 3.84 -1.03 -9.00
N VAL A 65 4.95 -1.69 -8.76
CA VAL A 65 5.47 -1.90 -7.41
C VAL A 65 6.65 -0.98 -7.21
N ILE A 66 6.77 -0.41 -6.02
CA ILE A 66 7.92 0.41 -5.66
C ILE A 66 8.59 -0.21 -4.45
N SER A 67 9.85 -0.56 -4.59
CA SER A 67 10.71 -1.06 -3.51
C SER A 67 11.13 0.07 -2.59
N GLU A 68 11.62 -0.22 -1.37
CA GLU A 68 11.97 0.84 -0.40
C GLU A 68 12.99 1.87 -0.93
N ASP A 69 13.88 1.41 -1.81
CA ASP A 69 14.92 2.20 -2.47
C ASP A 69 14.36 3.16 -3.55
N GLY A 70 13.05 3.08 -3.83
CA GLY A 70 12.40 3.86 -4.87
C GLY A 70 12.43 3.22 -6.25
N ASP A 71 12.96 2.00 -6.36
CA ASP A 71 12.97 1.24 -7.61
C ASP A 71 11.54 0.88 -8.02
N ILE A 72 11.16 1.25 -9.25
CA ILE A 72 9.81 1.04 -9.79
C ILE A 72 9.83 -0.20 -10.67
N ASP A 73 9.16 -1.25 -10.20
CA ASP A 73 8.94 -2.46 -10.97
C ASP A 73 7.51 -2.48 -11.53
N THR A 74 7.38 -2.15 -12.81
CA THR A 74 6.13 -2.25 -13.60
C THR A 74 6.05 -3.54 -14.42
N SER A 75 7.14 -4.31 -14.46
CA SER A 75 7.25 -5.57 -15.21
C SER A 75 6.81 -6.80 -14.40
N SER A 76 6.58 -6.63 -13.10
CA SER A 76 5.99 -7.65 -12.26
C SER A 76 4.58 -7.94 -12.75
N ASN A 77 4.43 -9.05 -13.48
CA ASN A 77 3.18 -9.66 -13.94
C ASN A 77 2.32 -10.10 -12.74
N ILE A 78 1.97 -9.16 -11.87
CA ILE A 78 1.17 -9.38 -10.67
C ILE A 78 -0.27 -9.50 -11.16
N ILE A 79 -0.77 -10.71 -11.19
CA ILE A 79 -2.19 -10.94 -11.47
C ILE A 79 -2.92 -10.65 -10.15
N ILE A 80 -3.55 -9.46 -10.04
CA ILE A 80 -4.57 -9.23 -9.00
C ILE A 80 -5.75 -10.13 -9.40
N ARG A 81 -6.02 -11.16 -8.60
CA ARG A 81 -6.99 -12.22 -8.90
C ARG A 81 -7.90 -12.44 -7.71
#